data_AF-A0A420UAZ0-F1
#
_entry.id   AF-A0A420UAZ0-F1
#
_cell.length_a   1.000
_cell.length_b   1.000
_cell.length_c   1.000
_cell.angle_alpha   90.00
_cell.angle_beta   90.00
_cell.angle_gamma   90.00
#
_symmetry.space_group_name_H-M   'P 1'
#
loop_
_entity.id
_entity.type
_entity.pdbx_description
1 polymer ?
#
loop_
_entity_poly.entity_id
_entity_poly.type
_entity_poly.pdbx_seq_one_letter_code
_entity_poly.pdbx_strand_id
1 'polypeptide(L)'
;MGREHSFGSTYIAAHALGVRAGIAEISPWLIGLDPRRVDRINEVMDSALIGHEHAKTPIDIACWDIFGKSVGMPVCELLGGRTDVGLPIISSIYMDNPENMRKRVAKHRARGYIGHSVKIGGEPGEDARRITASLADMPPGEFFLVDANGGMTVENAPRMLRLLPPGLDFVLEAPCATWREIVSLRRRSNVPIHFDELATTDASIIQMIAR
;
A
#
# COMPACT_ATOMS: atom_id res chain seq x y z
N MET A 1 -5.78 -8.59 -24.30
CA MET A 1 -5.88 -7.55 -23.27
C MET A 1 -5.31 -8.12 -21.97
N GLY A 2 -3.99 -8.11 -21.83
CA GLY A 2 -3.34 -8.48 -20.58
C GLY A 2 -3.45 -7.30 -19.63
N ARG A 3 -4.17 -7.44 -18.52
CA ARG A 3 -4.14 -6.47 -17.43
C ARG A 3 -2.84 -6.67 -16.68
N GLU A 4 -1.75 -6.15 -17.23
CA GLU A 4 -0.58 -5.85 -16.42
C GLU A 4 -0.99 -4.73 -15.47
N HIS A 5 -0.84 -4.97 -14.17
CA HIS A 5 -1.08 -4.00 -13.09
C HIS A 5 -0.09 -2.84 -13.23
N SER A 6 -0.35 -1.96 -14.18
CA SER A 6 0.24 -0.64 -14.23
C SER A 6 -0.65 0.27 -13.39
N PHE A 7 -0.04 1.06 -12.52
CA PHE A 7 -0.63 2.18 -11.78
C PHE A 7 -1.28 3.18 -12.74
N GLY A 8 -2.39 2.79 -13.37
CA GLY A 8 -3.18 3.55 -14.30
C GLY A 8 -4.37 4.19 -13.57
N SER A 9 -5.10 5.04 -14.29
CA SER A 9 -6.23 5.81 -13.74
C SER A 9 -7.42 4.97 -13.27
N THR A 10 -7.38 3.63 -13.41
CA THR A 10 -8.43 2.70 -12.99
C THR A 10 -8.09 1.95 -11.70
N TYR A 11 -6.92 2.21 -11.11
CA TYR A 11 -6.42 1.48 -9.93
C TYR A 11 -6.70 2.25 -8.63
N ILE A 12 -6.24 3.50 -8.56
CA ILE A 12 -6.54 4.44 -7.48
C ILE A 12 -6.99 5.78 -8.08
N ALA A 13 -7.60 6.65 -7.27
CA ALA A 13 -8.04 7.99 -7.68
C ALA A 13 -6.86 8.98 -7.86
N ALA A 14 -5.81 8.55 -8.55
CA ALA A 14 -4.62 9.33 -8.87
C ALA A 14 -4.13 8.97 -10.27
N HIS A 15 -3.77 9.98 -11.07
CA HIS A 15 -3.19 9.79 -12.39
C HIS A 15 -2.31 10.98 -12.78
N ALA A 16 -1.33 10.75 -13.67
CA ALA A 16 -0.29 11.74 -13.97
C ALA A 16 -0.82 13.09 -14.51
N LEU A 17 -1.93 13.08 -15.26
CA LEU A 17 -2.56 14.32 -15.74
C LEU A 17 -3.17 15.13 -14.58
N GLY A 18 -3.86 14.45 -13.66
CA GLY A 18 -4.48 15.07 -12.48
C GLY A 18 -3.44 15.64 -11.52
N VAL A 19 -2.33 14.91 -11.31
CA VAL A 19 -1.19 15.40 -10.52
C VAL A 19 -0.70 16.76 -11.02
N ARG A 20 -0.44 16.88 -12.33
CA ARG A 20 0.08 18.12 -12.91
C ARG A 20 -0.91 19.28 -12.81
N ALA A 21 -2.20 19.00 -13.05
CA ALA A 21 -3.25 20.00 -12.92
C ALA A 21 -3.40 20.48 -11.48
N GLY A 22 -3.42 19.56 -10.50
CA GLY A 22 -3.49 19.89 -9.08
C GLY A 22 -2.29 20.72 -8.61
N ILE A 23 -1.07 20.39 -9.06
CA ILE A 23 0.12 21.20 -8.76
C ILE A 23 -0.04 22.61 -9.35
N ALA A 24 -0.52 22.74 -10.59
CA ALA A 24 -0.72 24.05 -11.22
C ALA A 24 -1.74 24.92 -10.46
N GLU A 25 -2.80 24.32 -9.93
CA GLU A 25 -3.82 24.99 -9.11
C GLU A 25 -3.26 25.47 -7.76
N ILE A 26 -2.46 24.64 -7.08
CA ILE A 26 -1.94 24.93 -5.74
C ILE A 26 -0.75 25.91 -5.76
N SER A 27 0.13 25.80 -6.76
CA SER A 27 1.43 26.48 -6.77
C SER A 27 1.40 27.99 -6.51
N PRO A 28 0.46 28.78 -7.07
CA PRO A 28 0.42 30.23 -6.84
C PRO A 28 0.30 30.63 -5.36
N TRP A 29 -0.38 29.81 -4.56
CA TRP A 29 -0.63 30.07 -3.13
C TRP A 29 0.59 29.81 -2.25
N LEU A 30 1.60 29.11 -2.78
CA LEU A 30 2.79 28.71 -2.03
C LEU A 30 3.97 29.68 -2.20
N ILE A 31 3.89 30.59 -3.16
CA ILE A 31 4.98 31.53 -3.46
C ILE A 31 5.16 32.52 -2.31
N GLY A 32 6.40 32.65 -1.85
CA GLY A 32 6.77 33.53 -0.74
C GLY A 32 6.57 32.91 0.64
N LEU A 33 6.07 31.68 0.73
CA LEU A 33 5.98 30.95 2.00
C LEU A 33 7.33 30.32 2.38
N ASP A 34 7.51 30.09 3.68
CA ASP A 34 8.68 29.40 4.23
C ASP A 34 8.48 27.87 4.14
N PRO A 35 9.26 27.15 3.31
CA PRO A 35 9.09 25.71 3.09
C PRO A 35 9.42 24.85 4.32
N ARG A 36 10.05 25.43 5.36
CA ARG A 36 10.36 24.71 6.60
C ARG A 36 9.14 24.55 7.52
N ARG A 37 8.08 25.33 7.29
CA ARG A 37 6.83 25.26 8.06
C ARG A 37 5.87 24.26 7.41
N VAL A 38 6.29 22.99 7.35
CA VAL A 38 5.60 21.91 6.59
C VAL A 38 4.11 21.79 6.88
N ASP A 39 3.69 21.89 8.15
CA ASP A 39 2.26 21.86 8.49
C ASP A 39 1.49 23.06 7.93
N ARG A 40 2.10 24.25 7.97
CA ARG A 40 1.48 25.48 7.43
C ARG A 40 1.40 25.45 5.90
N ILE A 41 2.38 24.84 5.25
CA ILE A 41 2.32 24.58 3.80
C ILE A 41 1.15 23.65 3.50
N ASN A 42 1.01 22.53 4.21
CA ASN A 42 -0.11 21.60 4.04
C ASN A 42 -1.46 22.27 4.28
N GLU A 43 -1.63 23.09 5.32
CA GLU A 43 -2.86 23.86 5.56
C GLU A 43 -3.23 24.81 4.41
N VAL A 44 -2.23 25.46 3.79
CA VAL A 44 -2.45 26.31 2.60
C VAL A 44 -2.85 25.45 1.40
N MET A 45 -2.18 24.31 1.18
CA MET A 45 -2.56 23.39 0.10
C MET A 45 -3.98 22.83 0.28
N ASP A 46 -4.38 22.52 1.51
CA ASP A 46 -5.72 22.02 1.86
C ASP A 46 -6.80 23.08 1.65
N SER A 47 -6.49 24.34 1.95
CA SER A 47 -7.38 25.48 1.70
C SER A 47 -7.49 25.80 0.20
N ALA A 48 -6.41 25.62 -0.56
CA ALA A 48 -6.37 25.89 -2.00
C ALA A 48 -7.05 24.79 -2.84
N LEU A 49 -6.92 23.52 -2.44
CA LEU A 49 -7.49 22.39 -3.18
C LEU A 49 -7.88 21.24 -2.25
N ILE A 50 -9.17 20.90 -2.20
CA ILE A 50 -9.68 19.77 -1.41
C ILE A 50 -9.22 18.44 -2.03
N GLY A 51 -8.76 17.51 -1.19
CA GLY A 51 -8.26 16.19 -1.62
C GLY A 51 -6.92 16.30 -2.36
N HIS A 52 -6.80 15.57 -3.48
CA HIS A 52 -5.65 15.62 -4.40
C HIS A 52 -4.30 15.38 -3.70
N GLU A 53 -4.27 14.45 -2.76
CA GLU A 53 -3.09 14.07 -1.98
C GLU A 53 -1.92 13.75 -2.91
N HIS A 54 -2.19 13.06 -4.02
CA HIS A 54 -1.22 12.75 -5.07
C HIS A 54 -0.55 13.98 -5.74
N ALA A 55 -1.23 15.13 -5.77
CA ALA A 55 -0.66 16.39 -6.26
C ALA A 55 0.11 17.15 -5.16
N LYS A 56 -0.31 17.01 -3.90
CA LYS A 56 0.30 17.65 -2.73
C LYS A 56 1.59 16.95 -2.28
N THR A 57 1.62 15.61 -2.35
CA THR A 57 2.77 14.78 -1.95
C THR A 57 4.13 15.26 -2.50
N PRO A 58 4.31 15.52 -3.81
CA PRO A 58 5.61 15.95 -4.32
C PRO A 58 6.05 17.33 -3.79
N ILE A 59 5.08 18.20 -3.47
CA ILE A 59 5.36 19.52 -2.87
C ILE A 59 5.82 19.35 -1.43
N ASP A 60 5.11 18.54 -0.64
CA ASP A 60 5.47 18.24 0.76
C ASP A 60 6.87 17.60 0.86
N ILE A 61 7.16 16.59 0.02
CA ILE A 61 8.48 15.95 -0.04
C ILE A 61 9.58 16.97 -0.37
N ALA A 62 9.33 17.89 -1.30
CA ALA A 62 10.28 18.95 -1.64
C ALA A 62 10.49 19.92 -0.47
N CYS A 63 9.44 20.26 0.28
CA CYS A 63 9.55 21.07 1.49
C CYS A 63 10.41 20.36 2.57
N TRP A 64 10.21 19.06 2.79
CA TRP A 64 11.04 18.27 3.71
C TRP A 64 12.51 18.18 3.28
N ASP A 65 12.77 18.00 1.98
CA ASP A 65 14.14 18.00 1.44
C ASP A 65 14.84 19.37 1.65
N ILE A 66 14.13 20.47 1.39
CA ILE A 66 14.64 21.83 1.66
C ILE A 66 14.85 22.03 3.16
N PHE A 67 13.92 21.57 4.00
CA PHE A 67 14.05 21.69 5.45
C PHE A 67 15.31 20.98 5.94
N GLY A 68 15.50 19.70 5.58
CA GLY A 68 16.71 18.94 5.89
C GLY A 68 17.98 19.64 5.45
N LYS A 69 18.03 20.11 4.19
CA LYS A 69 19.19 20.86 3.65
C LYS A 69 19.45 22.17 4.40
N SER A 70 18.41 22.90 4.80
CA SER A 70 18.54 24.20 5.48
C SER A 70 19.14 24.11 6.89
N VAL A 71 18.99 22.94 7.55
CA VAL A 71 19.52 22.70 8.89
C VAL A 71 20.65 21.66 8.91
N GLY A 72 21.06 21.14 7.75
CA GLY A 72 22.12 20.13 7.64
C GLY A 72 21.78 18.77 8.26
N MET A 73 20.50 18.40 8.32
CA MET A 73 20.03 17.15 8.94
C MET A 73 19.35 16.24 7.91
N PRO A 74 19.52 14.90 8.03
CA PRO A 74 18.67 13.95 7.32
C PRO A 74 17.19 14.12 7.73
N VAL A 75 16.27 13.93 6.78
CA VAL A 75 14.82 14.09 7.02
C VAL A 75 14.32 13.19 8.16
N CYS A 76 14.83 11.96 8.30
CA CYS A 76 14.43 11.06 9.39
C CYS A 76 14.75 11.62 10.79
N GLU A 77 15.82 12.41 10.93
CA GLU A 77 16.13 13.07 12.20
C GLU A 77 15.13 14.19 12.52
N LEU A 78 14.61 14.85 11.49
CA LEU A 78 13.55 15.86 11.62
C LEU A 78 12.18 15.23 11.88
N LEU A 79 11.95 13.99 11.44
CA LEU A 79 10.73 13.21 11.69
C LEU A 79 10.70 12.53 13.06
N GLY A 80 11.61 12.88 13.98
CA GLY A 80 11.63 12.37 15.35
C GLY A 80 12.83 11.48 15.69
N GLY A 81 13.77 11.29 14.76
CA GLY A 81 14.99 10.53 14.98
C GLY A 81 14.98 9.17 14.28
N ARG A 82 16.16 8.74 13.82
CA ARG A 82 16.33 7.39 13.26
C ARG A 82 16.20 6.30 14.33
N THR A 83 15.77 5.11 13.91
CA THR A 83 15.91 3.89 14.72
C THR A 83 17.20 3.14 14.39
N ASP A 84 17.58 2.19 15.24
CA ASP A 84 18.74 1.31 15.04
C ASP A 84 18.40 -0.02 14.34
N VAL A 85 17.18 -0.13 13.80
CA VAL A 85 16.69 -1.34 13.14
C VAL A 85 16.77 -1.16 11.63
N GLY A 86 17.39 -2.13 10.94
CA GLY A 86 17.41 -2.15 9.48
C GLY A 86 16.00 -2.32 8.91
N LEU A 87 15.71 -1.67 7.78
CA LEU A 87 14.40 -1.74 7.12
C LEU A 87 14.37 -2.91 6.13
N PRO A 88 13.61 -4.00 6.39
CA PRO A 88 13.48 -5.09 5.44
C PRO A 88 12.75 -4.64 4.19
N ILE A 89 13.15 -5.18 3.04
CA ILE A 89 12.49 -4.90 1.76
C ILE A 89 11.48 -6.00 1.48
N ILE A 90 10.27 -5.63 1.09
CA ILE A 90 9.24 -6.55 0.62
C ILE A 90 9.35 -6.76 -0.90
N SER A 91 9.29 -8.01 -1.35
CA SER A 91 9.26 -8.32 -2.78
C SER A 91 7.84 -8.27 -3.32
N SER A 92 7.64 -7.79 -4.54
CA SER A 92 6.38 -7.92 -5.26
C SER A 92 6.34 -9.21 -6.09
N ILE A 93 5.45 -10.13 -5.73
CA ILE A 93 5.23 -11.39 -6.43
C ILE A 93 3.98 -11.22 -7.30
N TYR A 94 4.18 -10.77 -8.54
CA TYR A 94 3.09 -10.55 -9.47
C TYR A 94 2.36 -11.85 -9.81
N MET A 95 1.06 -11.70 -10.13
CA MET A 95 0.17 -12.80 -10.45
C MET A 95 0.66 -13.58 -11.68
N ASP A 96 0.78 -14.89 -11.53
CA ASP A 96 1.14 -15.85 -12.58
C ASP A 96 0.51 -17.21 -12.19
N ASN A 97 0.90 -18.30 -12.86
CA ASN A 97 0.61 -19.65 -12.37
C ASN A 97 1.33 -19.93 -11.03
N PRO A 98 0.79 -20.81 -10.19
CA PRO A 98 1.31 -21.05 -8.83
C PRO A 98 2.81 -21.42 -8.77
N GLU A 99 3.29 -22.22 -9.73
CA GLU A 99 4.67 -22.68 -9.76
C GLU A 99 5.66 -21.54 -10.04
N ASN A 100 5.31 -20.65 -10.98
CA ASN A 100 6.12 -19.47 -11.27
C ASN A 100 6.14 -18.49 -10.10
N MET A 101 5.03 -18.34 -9.37
CA MET A 101 4.97 -17.49 -8.17
C MET A 101 5.87 -18.05 -7.05
N ARG A 102 5.83 -19.36 -6.78
CA ARG A 102 6.74 -20.03 -5.84
C ARG A 102 8.21 -19.84 -6.21
N LYS A 103 8.57 -20.06 -7.48
CA LYS A 103 9.94 -19.82 -7.99
C LYS A 103 10.38 -18.37 -7.78
N ARG A 104 9.48 -17.41 -7.94
CA ARG A 104 9.76 -15.99 -7.73
C ARG A 104 9.97 -15.65 -6.26
N VAL A 105 9.20 -16.24 -5.35
CA VAL A 105 9.45 -16.14 -3.90
C VAL A 105 10.85 -16.66 -3.58
N ALA A 106 11.18 -17.88 -4.01
CA ALA A 106 12.50 -18.48 -3.79
C ALA A 106 13.64 -17.61 -4.35
N LYS A 107 13.46 -17.01 -5.53
CA LYS A 107 14.42 -16.07 -6.12
C LYS A 107 14.65 -14.81 -5.27
N HIS A 108 13.60 -14.24 -4.69
CA HIS A 108 13.72 -13.07 -3.81
C HIS A 108 14.33 -13.45 -2.45
N ARG A 109 13.93 -14.60 -1.90
CA ARG A 109 14.54 -15.15 -0.68
C ARG A 109 16.05 -15.34 -0.82
N ALA A 110 16.50 -15.91 -1.96
CA ALA A 110 17.93 -16.05 -2.26
C ALA A 110 18.69 -14.71 -2.36
N ARG A 111 17.98 -13.58 -2.49
CA ARG A 111 18.53 -12.22 -2.49
C ARG A 111 18.44 -11.54 -1.12
N GLY A 112 17.99 -12.24 -0.08
CA GLY A 112 17.88 -11.72 1.29
C GLY A 112 16.56 -11.03 1.62
N TYR A 113 15.54 -11.14 0.76
CA TYR A 113 14.20 -10.64 1.10
C TYR A 113 13.58 -11.54 2.16
N ILE A 114 13.03 -10.93 3.20
CA ILE A 114 12.28 -11.61 4.27
C ILE A 114 10.80 -11.24 4.27
N GLY A 115 10.36 -10.40 3.33
CA GLY A 115 8.97 -10.02 3.12
C GLY A 115 8.52 -10.29 1.69
N HIS A 116 7.32 -10.83 1.51
CA HIS A 116 6.76 -11.15 0.19
C HIS A 116 5.29 -10.71 0.07
N SER A 117 5.00 -9.81 -0.88
CA SER A 117 3.64 -9.42 -1.28
C SER A 117 3.19 -10.24 -2.47
N VAL A 118 2.28 -11.19 -2.23
CA VAL A 118 1.70 -12.13 -3.21
C VAL A 118 0.44 -11.50 -3.79
N LYS A 119 0.49 -11.14 -5.08
CA LYS A 119 -0.64 -10.51 -5.76
C LYS A 119 -1.69 -11.55 -6.18
N ILE A 120 -2.92 -11.35 -5.75
CA ILE A 120 -4.11 -12.14 -6.07
C ILE A 120 -5.23 -11.24 -6.60
N GLY A 121 -6.47 -11.73 -6.72
CA GLY A 121 -7.61 -10.95 -7.22
C GLY A 121 -8.28 -11.57 -8.45
N GLY A 122 -8.07 -12.88 -8.67
CA GLY A 122 -8.72 -13.66 -9.70
C GLY A 122 -9.79 -14.59 -9.12
N GLU A 123 -9.91 -15.78 -9.72
CA GLU A 123 -10.87 -16.79 -9.26
C GLU A 123 -10.44 -17.42 -7.92
N PRO A 124 -11.35 -17.58 -6.93
CA PRO A 124 -11.02 -18.05 -5.58
C PRO A 124 -10.18 -19.33 -5.51
N GLY A 125 -10.48 -20.30 -6.38
CA GLY A 125 -9.77 -21.58 -6.42
C GLY A 125 -8.38 -21.52 -7.07
N GLU A 126 -8.17 -20.57 -7.98
CA GLU A 126 -6.84 -20.32 -8.56
C GLU A 126 -5.98 -19.54 -7.56
N ASP A 127 -6.56 -18.53 -6.90
CA ASP A 127 -5.87 -17.74 -5.89
C ASP A 127 -5.48 -18.58 -4.67
N ALA A 128 -6.34 -19.49 -4.20
CA ALA A 128 -5.98 -20.43 -3.15
C ALA A 128 -4.76 -21.30 -3.53
N ARG A 129 -4.68 -21.75 -4.79
CA ARG A 129 -3.51 -22.50 -5.31
C ARG A 129 -2.26 -21.62 -5.39
N ARG A 130 -2.38 -20.36 -5.83
CA ARG A 130 -1.28 -19.39 -5.88
C ARG A 130 -0.71 -19.09 -4.50
N ILE A 131 -1.58 -18.83 -3.52
CA ILE A 131 -1.17 -18.57 -2.13
C ILE A 131 -0.48 -19.81 -1.57
N THR A 132 -1.11 -20.98 -1.67
CA THR A 132 -0.54 -22.24 -1.17
C THR A 132 0.84 -22.51 -1.75
N ALA A 133 1.03 -22.34 -3.06
CA ALA A 133 2.34 -22.55 -3.69
C ALA A 133 3.37 -21.50 -3.25
N SER A 134 2.98 -20.23 -3.13
CA SER A 134 3.88 -19.13 -2.77
C SER A 134 4.42 -19.27 -1.35
N LEU A 135 3.62 -19.82 -0.43
CA LEU A 135 3.96 -19.99 0.99
C LEU A 135 4.53 -21.37 1.32
N ALA A 136 4.60 -22.31 0.37
CA ALA A 136 4.91 -23.72 0.61
C ALA A 136 6.25 -23.96 1.34
N ASP A 137 7.25 -23.10 1.12
CA ASP A 137 8.59 -23.19 1.70
C ASP A 137 8.90 -22.02 2.66
N MET A 138 7.88 -21.48 3.32
CA MET A 138 8.04 -20.36 4.25
C MET A 138 8.87 -20.79 5.47
N PRO A 139 10.09 -20.26 5.66
CA PRO A 139 10.83 -20.45 6.90
C PRO A 139 10.25 -19.56 8.01
N PRO A 140 10.49 -19.90 9.30
CA PRO A 140 10.15 -19.02 10.41
C PRO A 140 10.77 -17.62 10.24
N GLY A 141 9.98 -16.57 10.48
CA GLY A 141 10.44 -15.18 10.46
C GLY A 141 10.26 -14.44 9.13
N GLU A 142 9.79 -15.11 8.07
CA GLU A 142 9.34 -14.40 6.87
C GLU A 142 7.93 -13.82 7.04
N PHE A 143 7.72 -12.64 6.46
CA PHE A 143 6.43 -11.96 6.45
C PHE A 143 5.76 -12.11 5.08
N PHE A 144 4.56 -12.71 5.07
CA PHE A 144 3.76 -12.84 3.86
C PHE A 144 2.52 -11.95 3.91
N LEU A 145 2.34 -11.23 2.82
CA LEU A 145 1.21 -10.36 2.56
C LEU A 145 0.52 -10.87 1.30
N VAL A 146 -0.76 -11.23 1.39
CA VAL A 146 -1.58 -11.61 0.25
C VAL A 146 -2.41 -10.39 -0.13
N ASP A 147 -2.03 -9.72 -1.21
CA ASP A 147 -2.63 -8.46 -1.63
C ASP A 147 -3.57 -8.69 -2.81
N ALA A 148 -4.84 -8.34 -2.61
CA ALA A 148 -5.87 -8.47 -3.63
C ALA A 148 -6.21 -7.17 -4.36
N ASN A 149 -5.62 -6.04 -3.97
CA ASN A 149 -5.78 -4.75 -4.66
C ASN A 149 -7.25 -4.34 -4.88
N GLY A 150 -8.08 -4.58 -3.87
CA GLY A 150 -9.53 -4.37 -3.91
C GLY A 150 -10.30 -5.32 -4.82
N GLY A 151 -9.64 -6.33 -5.39
CA GLY A 151 -10.16 -7.17 -6.48
C GLY A 151 -11.14 -8.27 -6.07
N MET A 152 -11.31 -8.56 -4.78
CA MET A 152 -12.26 -9.59 -4.33
C MET A 152 -13.62 -9.00 -3.95
N THR A 153 -14.65 -9.82 -4.11
CA THR A 153 -15.97 -9.55 -3.54
C THR A 153 -16.08 -10.15 -2.13
N VAL A 154 -17.08 -9.70 -1.38
CA VAL A 154 -17.46 -10.29 -0.07
C VAL A 154 -17.88 -11.77 -0.15
N GLU A 155 -18.16 -12.28 -1.35
CA GLU A 155 -18.42 -13.70 -1.59
C GLU A 155 -17.11 -14.45 -1.88
N ASN A 156 -16.26 -13.91 -2.74
CA ASN A 156 -15.05 -14.57 -3.22
C ASN A 156 -13.97 -14.66 -2.13
N ALA A 157 -13.82 -13.65 -1.28
CA ALA A 157 -12.83 -13.67 -0.21
C ALA A 157 -13.03 -14.84 0.77
N PRO A 158 -14.23 -15.04 1.37
CA PRO A 158 -14.47 -16.21 2.22
C PRO A 158 -14.33 -17.56 1.49
N ARG A 159 -14.71 -17.62 0.21
CA ARG A 159 -14.56 -18.84 -0.60
C ARG A 159 -13.09 -19.21 -0.79
N MET A 160 -12.24 -18.24 -1.12
CA MET A 160 -10.80 -18.43 -1.25
C MET A 160 -10.20 -18.88 0.07
N LEU A 161 -10.51 -18.19 1.18
CA LEU A 161 -10.00 -18.53 2.51
C LEU A 161 -10.38 -19.95 2.96
N ARG A 162 -11.57 -20.44 2.62
CA ARG A 162 -11.99 -21.83 2.93
C ARG A 162 -11.29 -22.91 2.13
N LEU A 163 -10.73 -22.56 0.97
CA LEU A 163 -9.98 -23.48 0.11
C LEU A 163 -8.50 -23.57 0.48
N LEU A 164 -8.01 -22.67 1.34
CA LEU A 164 -6.63 -22.70 1.81
C LEU A 164 -6.41 -23.88 2.77
N PRO A 165 -5.25 -24.55 2.69
CA PRO A 165 -4.85 -25.52 3.70
C PRO A 165 -4.65 -24.82 5.05
N PRO A 166 -4.85 -25.54 6.18
CA PRO A 166 -4.59 -24.99 7.50
C PRO A 166 -3.10 -24.70 7.69
N GLY A 167 -2.78 -23.71 8.53
CA GLY A 167 -1.39 -23.41 8.94
C GLY A 167 -0.63 -22.43 8.03
N LEU A 168 -1.27 -21.87 7.01
CA LEU A 168 -0.70 -20.75 6.25
C LEU A 168 -0.74 -19.47 7.09
N ASP A 169 0.42 -18.85 7.28
CA ASP A 169 0.58 -17.59 8.01
C ASP A 169 0.78 -16.44 7.03
N PHE A 170 -0.18 -15.53 6.99
CA PHE A 170 -0.15 -14.34 6.14
C PHE A 170 -1.13 -13.27 6.64
N VAL A 171 -0.91 -12.07 6.15
CA VAL A 171 -1.85 -10.95 6.26
C VAL A 171 -2.57 -10.74 4.93
N LEU A 172 -3.89 -10.53 4.96
CA LEU A 172 -4.69 -10.23 3.77
C LEU A 172 -4.77 -8.71 3.57
N GLU A 173 -4.22 -8.20 2.49
CA GLU A 173 -4.25 -6.77 2.15
C GLU A 173 -5.32 -6.46 1.11
N ALA A 174 -6.00 -5.33 1.34
CA ALA A 174 -7.00 -4.76 0.44
C ALA A 174 -7.93 -5.80 -0.22
N PRO A 175 -8.62 -6.65 0.56
CA PRO A 175 -9.40 -7.75 -0.03
C PRO A 175 -10.52 -7.25 -0.94
N CYS A 176 -11.18 -6.14 -0.60
CA CYS A 176 -12.35 -5.64 -1.33
C CYS A 176 -12.22 -4.15 -1.62
N ALA A 177 -12.89 -3.69 -2.68
CA ALA A 177 -12.79 -2.32 -3.17
C ALA A 177 -13.40 -1.26 -2.23
N THR A 178 -14.33 -1.63 -1.35
CA THR A 178 -15.05 -0.66 -0.52
C THR A 178 -14.93 -0.91 0.98
N TRP A 179 -15.00 0.18 1.75
CA TRP A 179 -15.00 0.15 3.21
C TRP A 179 -16.05 -0.80 3.79
N ARG A 180 -17.27 -0.73 3.27
CA ARG A 180 -18.41 -1.56 3.70
C ARG A 180 -18.10 -3.04 3.53
N GLU A 181 -17.47 -3.40 2.42
CA GLU A 181 -17.10 -4.78 2.11
C GLU A 181 -15.98 -5.29 3.01
N ILE A 182 -14.92 -4.50 3.22
CA ILE A 182 -13.84 -4.87 4.14
C ILE A 182 -14.36 -5.04 5.57
N VAL A 183 -15.19 -4.12 6.08
CA VAL A 183 -15.80 -4.27 7.41
C VAL A 183 -16.70 -5.52 7.49
N SER A 184 -17.44 -5.81 6.41
CA SER A 184 -18.28 -7.02 6.33
C SER A 184 -17.44 -8.31 6.37
N LEU A 185 -16.29 -8.31 5.69
CA LEU A 185 -15.35 -9.44 5.69
C LEU A 185 -14.65 -9.57 7.04
N ARG A 186 -14.19 -8.46 7.63
CA ARG A 186 -13.47 -8.44 8.91
C ARG A 186 -14.26 -9.09 10.03
N ARG A 187 -15.58 -8.87 10.07
CA ARG A 187 -16.50 -9.49 11.06
C ARG A 187 -16.66 -11.01 10.92
N ARG A 188 -16.19 -11.60 9.82
CA ARG A 188 -16.41 -13.01 9.46
C ARG A 188 -15.11 -13.74 9.11
N SER A 189 -13.96 -13.10 9.28
CA SER A 189 -12.64 -13.65 8.97
C SER A 189 -11.72 -13.48 10.17
N ASN A 190 -10.96 -14.54 10.48
CA ASN A 190 -9.93 -14.53 11.50
C ASN A 190 -8.54 -14.20 10.95
N VAL A 191 -8.40 -14.05 9.63
CA VAL A 191 -7.15 -13.62 8.99
C VAL A 191 -6.94 -12.13 9.28
N PRO A 192 -5.71 -11.70 9.66
CA PRO A 192 -5.39 -10.28 9.77
C PRO A 192 -5.65 -9.54 8.46
N ILE A 193 -6.18 -8.32 8.54
CA ILE A 193 -6.48 -7.50 7.37
C ILE A 193 -5.67 -6.20 7.42
N HIS A 194 -4.96 -5.91 6.32
CA HIS A 194 -4.35 -4.61 6.06
C HIS A 194 -5.21 -3.79 5.08
N PHE A 195 -5.26 -2.49 5.31
CA PHE A 195 -5.83 -1.52 4.39
C PHE A 195 -4.71 -0.89 3.55
N ASP A 196 -4.92 -0.80 2.24
CA ASP A 196 -4.05 -0.06 1.31
C ASP A 196 -4.86 1.05 0.62
N GLU A 197 -5.57 0.78 -0.49
CA GLU A 197 -6.20 1.82 -1.33
C GLU A 197 -7.26 2.68 -0.61
N LEU A 198 -7.76 2.23 0.55
CA LEU A 198 -8.71 2.97 1.39
C LEU A 198 -8.06 3.73 2.56
N ALA A 199 -6.75 3.60 2.76
CA ALA A 199 -5.94 4.34 3.73
C ALA A 199 -5.35 5.60 3.07
N THR A 200 -6.17 6.64 2.92
CA THR A 200 -5.82 7.82 2.11
C THR A 200 -5.36 9.02 2.92
N THR A 201 -6.04 9.32 4.03
CA THR A 201 -5.78 10.48 4.90
C THR A 201 -5.78 10.07 6.36
N ASP A 202 -5.32 10.95 7.25
CA ASP A 202 -5.42 10.78 8.70
C ASP A 202 -6.86 10.48 9.16
N ALA A 203 -7.86 11.12 8.57
CA ALA A 203 -9.27 10.85 8.82
C ALA A 203 -9.65 9.40 8.49
N SER A 204 -9.13 8.84 7.39
CA SER A 204 -9.35 7.42 7.05
C SER A 204 -8.70 6.48 8.08
N ILE A 205 -7.50 6.82 8.58
CA ILE A 205 -6.82 6.05 9.64
C ILE A 205 -7.61 6.09 10.95
N ILE A 206 -8.10 7.28 11.34
CA ILE A 206 -8.95 7.44 12.53
C ILE A 206 -10.21 6.58 12.39
N GLN A 207 -10.82 6.55 11.20
CA GLN A 207 -11.98 5.71 10.92
C GLN A 207 -11.67 4.21 11.07
N MET A 208 -10.45 3.78 10.76
CA MET A 208 -10.01 2.38 10.89
C MET A 208 -9.84 1.97 12.35
N ILE A 209 -9.33 2.86 13.18
CA ILE A 209 -9.10 2.60 14.61
C ILE A 209 -10.41 2.60 15.40
N ALA A 210 -11.40 3.42 15.00
CA ALA A 210 -12.64 3.59 15.74
C ALA A 210 -13.60 2.39 15.69
N ARG A 211 -13.24 1.25 15.08
CA ARG A 211 -14.14 0.10 14.83
C ARG A 211 -13.45 -1.25 14.94
#